data_AF-A0A919RYZ3-F1
#
_entry.id   AF-A0A919RYZ3-F1
#
_cell.length_a   1.000
_cell.length_b   1.000
_cell.length_c   1.000
_cell.angle_alpha   90.00
_cell.angle_beta   90.00
_cell.angle_gamma   90.00
#
_symmetry.space_group_name_H-M   'P 1'
#
loop_
_entity.id
_entity.type
_entity.pdbx_description
1 polymer ?
#
loop_
_entity_poly.entity_id
_entity_poly.type
_entity_poly.pdbx_seq_one_letter_code
_entity_poly.pdbx_strand_id
1 'polypeptide(L)'
;MRTTTLVLEVASILYMIFGIVLAFGKGLAQKLEKRSNLKDSKGYVKFIGRFNIILGIVGVVLGILDFAFPNLTKVWIITFLIIMMSSSLIQNKLTKKYI
;
A
#
# COMPACT_ATOMS: atom_id res chain seq x y z
N MET A 1 -3.55 -8.68 22.09
CA MET A 1 -2.79 -8.06 20.97
C MET A 1 -2.21 -6.76 21.48
N ARG A 2 -0.95 -6.45 21.17
CA ARG A 2 -0.39 -5.14 21.52
C ARG A 2 -1.05 -4.08 20.63
N THR A 3 -1.34 -2.90 21.17
CA THR A 3 -1.97 -1.80 20.43
C THR A 3 -1.23 -1.49 19.12
N THR A 4 0.10 -1.66 19.12
CA THR A 4 0.96 -1.48 17.96
C THR A 4 0.73 -2.50 16.83
N THR A 5 0.47 -3.76 17.16
CA THR A 5 0.12 -4.80 16.17
C THR A 5 -1.20 -4.44 15.49
N LEU A 6 -2.15 -3.93 16.27
CA LEU A 6 -3.46 -3.47 15.81
C LEU A 6 -3.32 -2.32 14.80
N VAL A 7 -2.43 -1.36 15.07
CA VAL A 7 -2.12 -0.26 14.14
C VAL A 7 -1.56 -0.78 12.82
N LEU A 8 -0.65 -1.76 12.87
CA LEU A 8 -0.02 -2.35 11.69
C LEU A 8 -1.05 -3.09 10.82
N GLU A 9 -1.93 -3.88 11.43
CA GLU A 9 -3.03 -4.58 10.75
C GLU A 9 -4.03 -3.61 10.13
N VAL A 10 -4.47 -2.59 10.89
CA VAL A 10 -5.42 -1.58 10.38
C VAL A 10 -4.84 -0.83 9.18
N ALA A 11 -3.57 -0.41 9.25
CA ALA A 11 -2.90 0.23 8.13
C ALA A 11 -2.86 -0.69 6.89
N SER A 12 -2.51 -1.96 7.09
CA SER A 12 -2.40 -2.97 6.03
C SER A 12 -3.74 -3.24 5.35
N ILE A 13 -4.81 -3.35 6.14
CA ILE A 13 -6.18 -3.51 5.64
C ILE A 13 -6.59 -2.28 4.82
N LEU A 14 -6.32 -1.07 5.31
CA LEU A 14 -6.62 0.15 4.55
C LEU A 14 -5.87 0.18 3.21
N TYR A 15 -4.59 -0.18 3.19
CA TYR A 15 -3.83 -0.29 1.93
C TYR A 15 -4.44 -1.29 0.96
N MET A 16 -4.87 -2.46 1.44
CA MET A 16 -5.57 -3.43 0.58
C MET A 16 -6.91 -2.90 0.08
N ILE A 17 -7.74 -2.29 0.93
CA ILE A 17 -9.03 -1.72 0.53
C ILE A 17 -8.82 -0.64 -0.54
N PHE A 18 -7.92 0.31 -0.30
CA PHE A 18 -7.61 1.36 -1.28
C PHE A 18 -7.06 0.77 -2.58
N GLY A 19 -6.18 -0.22 -2.48
CA GLY A 19 -5.61 -0.90 -3.63
C GLY A 19 -6.67 -1.61 -4.48
N ILE A 20 -7.58 -2.35 -3.84
CA ILE A 20 -8.71 -3.02 -4.50
C ILE A 20 -9.67 -2.01 -5.12
N VAL A 21 -10.04 -0.96 -4.38
CA VAL A 21 -10.94 0.08 -4.89
C VAL A 21 -10.34 0.79 -6.09
N LEU A 22 -9.04 1.06 -6.11
CA LEU A 22 -8.40 1.68 -7.28
C LEU A 22 -8.21 0.70 -8.45
N ALA A 23 -7.93 -0.58 -8.16
CA ALA A 23 -7.72 -1.58 -9.19
C ALA A 23 -9.04 -2.01 -9.89
N PHE A 24 -10.15 -2.07 -9.14
CA PHE A 24 -11.44 -2.60 -9.61
C PHE A 24 -12.58 -1.57 -9.65
N GLY A 25 -12.46 -0.46 -8.91
CA GLY A 25 -13.48 0.57 -8.84
C GLY A 25 -13.49 1.47 -10.06
N LYS A 26 -14.37 1.15 -11.02
CA LYS A 26 -14.56 1.93 -12.25
C LYS A 26 -14.87 3.41 -11.99
N GLY A 27 -15.64 3.72 -10.94
CA GLY A 27 -16.07 5.10 -10.65
C GLY A 27 -14.95 6.01 -10.13
N LEU A 28 -14.04 5.48 -9.29
CA LEU A 28 -12.92 6.24 -8.75
C LEU A 28 -11.80 6.39 -9.81
N ALA A 29 -11.55 5.31 -10.57
CA ALA A 29 -10.65 5.34 -11.71
C ALA A 29 -11.08 6.38 -12.75
N GLN A 30 -12.35 6.39 -13.17
CA GLN A 30 -12.85 7.36 -14.15
C GLN A 30 -12.80 8.81 -13.69
N LYS A 31 -12.99 9.08 -12.39
CA LYS A 31 -12.90 10.44 -11.84
C LYS A 31 -11.46 10.95 -11.80
N LEU A 32 -10.50 10.06 -11.53
CA LEU A 32 -9.06 10.36 -11.58
C LEU A 32 -8.59 10.56 -13.02
N GLU A 33 -9.05 9.70 -13.94
CA GLU A 33 -8.78 9.81 -15.38
C GLU A 33 -9.22 11.16 -15.96
N LYS A 34 -10.42 11.62 -15.62
CA LYS A 34 -10.97 12.88 -16.14
C LYS A 34 -10.30 14.15 -15.63
N ARG A 35 -9.54 14.10 -14.52
CA ARG A 35 -8.91 15.28 -13.90
C ARG A 35 -7.40 15.36 -14.09
N SER A 36 -6.79 14.36 -14.71
CA SER A 36 -5.33 14.21 -14.70
C SER A 36 -4.67 14.66 -16.01
N ASN A 37 -3.64 15.50 -15.93
CA ASN A 37 -2.71 15.81 -17.04
C ASN A 37 -1.69 14.67 -17.30
N LEU A 38 -2.05 13.43 -16.98
CA LEU A 38 -1.16 12.28 -17.08
C LEU A 38 -1.13 11.76 -18.52
N LYS A 39 0.06 11.40 -19.02
CA LYS A 39 0.21 10.72 -20.32
C LYS A 39 -0.56 9.40 -20.38
N ASP A 40 -0.58 8.64 -19.29
CA ASP A 40 -1.35 7.40 -19.18
C ASP A 40 -2.02 7.29 -17.80
N SER A 41 -3.17 7.96 -17.67
CA SER A 41 -3.93 7.97 -16.41
C SER A 41 -4.46 6.58 -16.02
N LYS A 42 -4.88 5.78 -17.00
CA LYS A 42 -5.40 4.42 -16.75
C LYS A 42 -4.32 3.49 -16.24
N GLY A 43 -3.12 3.56 -16.82
CA GLY A 43 -1.94 2.85 -16.35
C GLY A 43 -1.50 3.30 -14.96
N TYR A 44 -1.53 4.61 -14.69
CA TYR A 44 -1.23 5.18 -13.37
C TYR A 44 -2.15 4.65 -12.27
N VAL A 45 -3.48 4.72 -12.49
CA VAL A 45 -4.47 4.25 -11.50
C VAL A 45 -4.32 2.75 -11.24
N LYS A 46 -4.13 1.94 -12.28
CA LYS A 46 -3.88 0.50 -12.13
C LYS A 46 -2.58 0.20 -11.37
N PHE A 47 -1.53 0.98 -11.64
CA PHE A 47 -0.25 0.83 -10.94
C PHE A 47 -0.41 1.14 -9.46
N ILE A 48 -1.02 2.26 -9.09
CA ILE A 48 -1.25 2.62 -7.68
C ILE A 48 -2.12 1.56 -6.98
N GLY A 49 -3.19 1.11 -7.65
CA GLY A 49 -4.05 0.06 -7.10
C GLY A 49 -3.26 -1.20 -6.75
N ARG A 50 -2.48 -1.72 -7.71
CA ARG A 50 -1.63 -2.90 -7.48
C ARG A 50 -0.56 -2.66 -6.42
N PHE A 51 0.08 -1.49 -6.44
CA PHE A 51 1.13 -1.14 -5.49
C PHE A 51 0.62 -1.12 -4.05
N ASN A 52 -0.55 -0.51 -3.82
CA ASN A 52 -1.19 -0.50 -2.52
C ASN A 52 -1.64 -1.89 -2.06
N ILE A 53 -2.13 -2.75 -2.97
CA ILE A 53 -2.43 -4.16 -2.64
C ILE A 53 -1.17 -4.87 -2.15
N ILE A 54 -0.05 -4.73 -2.87
CA ILE A 54 1.22 -5.37 -2.49
C ILE A 54 1.68 -4.88 -1.11
N LEU A 55 1.63 -3.57 -0.85
CA LEU A 55 1.99 -3.02 0.46
C LEU A 55 1.09 -3.54 1.58
N GLY A 56 -0.22 -3.63 1.33
CA GLY A 56 -1.16 -4.20 2.28
C GLY A 56 -0.87 -5.67 2.58
N ILE A 57 -0.53 -6.48 1.57
CA ILE A 57 -0.12 -7.88 1.76
C ILE A 57 1.15 -7.97 2.60
N VAL A 58 2.16 -7.15 2.31
CA VAL A 58 3.41 -7.12 3.09
C VAL A 58 3.13 -6.78 4.55
N GLY A 59 2.25 -5.82 4.82
CA GLY A 59 1.86 -5.46 6.17
C GLY A 59 1.12 -6.58 6.91
N VAL A 60 0.20 -7.30 6.24
CA VAL A 60 -0.45 -8.49 6.82
C VAL A 60 0.58 -9.59 7.13
N VAL A 61 1.53 -9.83 6.24
CA VAL A 61 2.60 -10.82 6.49
C VAL A 61 3.41 -10.44 7.74
N LEU A 62 3.75 -9.16 7.90
CA LEU A 62 4.44 -8.68 9.10
C LEU A 62 3.58 -8.79 10.36
N GLY A 63 2.28 -8.57 10.27
CA GLY A 63 1.36 -8.75 11.39
C GLY A 63 1.19 -10.22 11.80
N ILE A 64 1.14 -11.14 10.84
CA ILE A 64 1.20 -12.60 11.09
C ILE A 64 2.52 -12.98 11.76
N LEU A 65 3.65 -12.42 11.31
CA LEU A 65 4.96 -12.66 11.92
C LEU A 65 5.06 -12.10 13.34
N ASP A 66 4.43 -10.96 13.62
CA ASP A 66 4.35 -10.42 14.98
C ASP A 66 3.49 -11.30 15.90
N PHE A 67 2.40 -11.85 15.37
CA PHE A 67 1.57 -12.81 16.09
C PHE A 67 2.33 -14.11 16.41
N ALA A 68 3.12 -14.64 15.45
CA ALA A 68 3.92 -15.84 15.64
C ALA A 68 5.16 -15.62 16.54
N PHE A 69 5.76 -14.43 16.49
CA PHE A 69 6.99 -14.08 17.21
C PHE A 69 6.82 -12.77 18.02
N PRO A 70 6.03 -12.77 19.11
CA PRO A 70 5.68 -11.57 19.87
C PRO A 70 6.87 -10.93 20.63
N ASN A 71 7.99 -11.64 20.74
CA ASN A 71 9.22 -11.09 21.32
C ASN A 71 9.95 -10.12 20.37
N LEU A 72 9.64 -10.18 19.08
CA LEU A 72 10.29 -9.39 18.01
C LEU A 72 9.43 -8.22 17.51
N THR A 73 8.34 -7.87 18.19
CA THR A 73 7.41 -6.79 17.77
C THR A 73 8.10 -5.49 17.35
N LYS A 74 9.12 -5.04 18.10
CA LYS A 74 9.87 -3.82 17.75
C LYS A 74 10.56 -3.95 16.39
N VAL A 75 11.12 -5.12 16.09
CA VAL A 75 11.79 -5.42 14.82
C VAL A 75 10.77 -5.38 13.67
N TRP A 76 9.60 -5.99 13.84
CA TRP A 76 8.55 -6.00 12.83
C TRP A 76 8.01 -4.60 12.53
N ILE A 77 7.84 -3.77 13.55
CA ILE A 77 7.42 -2.37 13.39
C ILE A 77 8.48 -1.56 12.64
N ILE A 78 9.74 -1.65 13.04
CA ILE A 78 10.84 -0.93 12.37
C ILE A 78 10.93 -1.36 10.90
N THR A 79 10.79 -2.66 10.64
CA THR A 79 10.78 -3.22 9.28
C THR A 79 9.62 -2.65 8.46
N PHE A 80 8.41 -2.61 9.03
CA PHE A 80 7.25 -2.00 8.38
C PHE A 80 7.49 -0.53 8.02
N LEU A 81 8.03 0.27 8.96
CA LEU A 81 8.33 1.67 8.72
C LEU A 81 9.37 1.86 7.59
N ILE A 82 10.44 1.07 7.59
CA ILE A 82 11.46 1.11 6.53
C ILE A 82 10.85 0.78 5.17
N ILE A 83 9.99 -0.23 5.11
CA ILE A 83 9.28 -0.62 3.88
C ILE A 83 8.39 0.54 3.40
N MET A 84 7.61 1.16 4.29
CA MET A 84 6.72 2.28 3.96
C MET A 84 7.48 3.51 3.45
N MET A 85 8.62 3.84 4.06
CA MET A 85 9.46 4.95 3.60
C MET A 85 10.09 4.64 2.24
N SER A 86 10.62 3.43 2.07
CA SER A 86 11.24 2.99 0.83
C SER A 86 10.23 2.89 -0.30
N SER A 87 9.00 2.46 -0.01
CA SER A 87 7.93 2.32 -0.98
C SER A 87 7.53 3.67 -1.56
N SER A 88 7.53 4.74 -0.77
CA SER A 88 7.27 6.10 -1.28
C SER A 88 8.30 6.51 -2.36
N LEU A 89 9.59 6.25 -2.12
CA LEU A 89 10.66 6.54 -3.07
C LEU A 89 10.54 5.69 -4.34
N ILE A 90 10.28 4.39 -4.17
CA ILE A 90 10.07 3.45 -5.27
C ILE A 90 8.85 3.85 -6.11
N GLN A 91 7.74 4.18 -5.45
CA GLN A 91 6.50 4.61 -6.08
C GLN A 91 6.75 5.85 -6.93
N ASN A 92 7.39 6.89 -6.37
CA ASN A 92 7.72 8.12 -7.11
C ASN A 92 8.58 7.84 -8.35
N LYS A 93 9.56 6.94 -8.25
CA LYS A 93 10.40 6.58 -9.40
C LYS A 93 9.61 5.84 -10.48
N LEU A 94 8.73 4.92 -10.08
CA LEU A 94 7.95 4.08 -11.00
C LEU A 94 6.74 4.80 -11.61
N THR A 95 6.19 5.81 -10.92
CA THR A 95 5.06 6.60 -11.45
C THR A 95 5.46 7.57 -12.55
N LYS A 96 6.73 8.00 -12.60
CA LYS A 96 7.27 8.90 -13.65
C LYS A 96 7.04 8.42 -15.08
N LYS A 97 6.82 7.13 -15.31
CA LYS A 97 6.52 6.60 -16.66
C LYS A 97 5.08 6.86 -17.12
N TYR A 98 4.19 7.26 -16.20
CA TYR A 98 2.78 7.53 -16.47
C TYR A 98 2.42 9.02 -16.42
N ILE A 99 3.31 9.85 -15.86
CA ILE A 99 3.24 11.32 -15.84
C ILE A 99 3.94 11.83 -17.11
#